data_AF-E1ZZ45-F1
#
_entry.id   AF-E1ZZ45-F1
#
_cell.length_a   1.000
_cell.length_b   1.000
_cell.length_c   1.000
_cell.angle_alpha   90.00
_cell.angle_beta   90.00
_cell.angle_gamma   90.00
#
_symmetry.space_group_name_H-M   'P 1'
#
loop_
_entity.id
_entity.type
_entity.pdbx_description
1 polymer ?
#
loop_
_entity_poly.entity_id
_entity_poly.type
_entity_poly.pdbx_seq_one_letter_code
_entity_poly.pdbx_strand_id
1 'polypeptide(L)' 'GDSGGPLMSPNPRDNKFYYVIGVVSYGFRCAEPGFPGVYTKVTAFLDFI' A
#
# COMPACT_ATOMS: atom_id res chain seq x y z
N GLY A 1 9.09 5.75 0.94
CA GLY A 1 8.50 5.22 -0.30
C GLY A 1 8.19 6.37 -1.20
N ASP A 2 8.23 6.17 -2.51
CA ASP A 2 7.95 7.22 -3.48
C ASP A 2 6.44 7.38 -3.67
N SER A 3 5.98 8.61 -3.86
CA SER A 3 4.56 8.88 -4.15
C SER A 3 4.11 8.12 -5.39
N GLY A 4 2.99 7.38 -5.28
CA GLY A 4 2.52 6.50 -6.35
C GLY A 4 3.13 5.09 -6.34
N GLY A 5 4.09 4.79 -5.46
CA GLY A 5 4.69 3.46 -5.32
C GLY A 5 3.77 2.43 -4.69
N PRO A 6 4.03 1.12 -4.86
CA PRO A 6 3.18 0.05 -4.34
C PRO A 6 3.43 -0.22 -2.85
N LEU A 7 2.36 -0.42 -2.09
CA LEU A 7 2.38 -1.11 -0.80
C LEU A 7 2.01 -2.57 -1.04
N MET A 8 2.96 -3.48 -0.75
CA MET A 8 2.82 -4.91 -1.02
C MET A 8 2.66 -5.73 0.26
N SER A 9 1.85 -6.78 0.20
CA SER A 9 1.72 -7.80 1.25
C SER A 9 1.97 -9.18 0.66
N PRO A 10 2.71 -10.08 1.32
CA PRO A 10 2.87 -11.45 0.84
C PRO A 10 1.52 -12.16 0.74
N ASN A 11 1.38 -13.04 -0.25
CA ASN A 11 0.23 -13.92 -0.36
C ASN A 11 0.27 -14.93 0.80
N PRO A 12 -0.79 -15.02 1.62
CA PRO A 12 -0.80 -15.87 2.81
C PRO A 12 -0.73 -17.38 2.51
N ARG A 13 -0.93 -17.79 1.24
CA ARG A 13 -0.84 -19.18 0.80
C ARG A 13 0.48 -19.52 0.11
N ASP A 14 1.19 -18.53 -0.42
CA ASP A 14 2.47 -18.70 -1.10
C ASP A 14 3.31 -17.41 -1.03
N ASN A 15 4.35 -17.43 -0.20
CA ASN A 15 5.23 -16.28 0.03
C ASN A 15 6.10 -15.90 -1.19
N LYS A 16 6.03 -16.65 -2.31
CA LYS A 16 6.65 -16.24 -3.58
C LYS A 16 5.88 -15.15 -4.30
N PHE A 17 4.59 -14.98 -3.99
CA PHE A 17 3.73 -13.96 -4.61
C PHE A 17 3.37 -12.86 -3.61
N TYR A 18 3.17 -11.65 -4.13
CA TYR A 18 2.78 -10.47 -3.36
C TYR A 18 1.54 -9.84 -3.97
N TYR A 19 0.66 -9.34 -3.11
CA TYR A 19 -0.48 -8.50 -3.49
C TYR A 19 -0.14 -7.04 -3.33
N VAL A 20 -0.50 -6.21 -4.32
CA VAL A 20 -0.50 -4.76 -4.16
C VAL A 20 -1.78 -4.38 -3.43
N ILE A 21 -1.64 -4.01 -2.15
CA ILE A 21 -2.76 -3.70 -1.26
C ILE A 21 -3.01 -2.20 -1.13
N GLY A 22 -2.03 -1.38 -1.53
CA GLY A 22 -2.14 0.07 -1.48
C GLY A 22 -1.20 0.79 -2.45
N VAL A 23 -1.46 2.07 -2.67
CA VAL A 23 -0.58 2.99 -3.40
C VAL A 23 -0.17 4.11 -2.45
N VAL A 24 1.13 4.43 -2.36
CA VAL A 24 1.67 5.49 -1.49
C VAL A 24 0.99 6.81 -1.83
N SER A 25 0.33 7.43 -0.85
CA SER A 25 -0.29 8.75 -0.99
C SER A 25 0.54 9.80 -0.25
N TYR A 26 0.47 9.83 1.08
CA TYR A 26 1.24 10.77 1.91
C TYR A 26 1.44 10.21 3.33
N GLY A 27 2.18 10.93 4.16
CA GLY A 27 2.29 10.66 5.59
C GLY A 27 2.85 11.88 6.30
N PHE A 28 2.44 12.11 7.54
CA PHE A 28 3.02 13.18 8.34
C PHE A 28 4.49 12.85 8.63
N ARG A 29 5.41 13.76 8.25
CA ARG A 29 6.86 13.60 8.46
C ARG A 29 7.40 12.21 8.06
N CYS A 30 7.02 11.72 6.88
CA CYS A 30 7.40 10.39 6.39
C CYS A 30 6.91 9.24 7.28
N ALA A 31 5.67 9.35 7.79
CA ALA A 31 5.03 8.39 8.68
C ALA A 31 5.81 8.15 9.99
N GLU A 32 6.07 9.24 10.72
CA GLU A 32 6.77 9.15 12.00
C GLU A 32 5.98 8.29 13.02
N PRO A 33 6.64 7.67 14.00
CA PRO A 33 5.96 6.83 14.99
C PRO A 33 4.76 7.54 15.64
N GLY A 34 3.59 6.89 15.60
CA GLY A 34 2.31 7.48 16.04
C GLY A 34 1.46 8.11 14.93
N PHE A 35 2.06 8.37 13.75
CA PHE A 35 1.37 8.88 12.56
C PHE A 35 1.60 7.92 11.38
N PRO A 36 0.71 6.93 11.16
CA PRO A 36 0.90 5.95 10.10
C PRO A 36 0.87 6.61 8.71
N GLY A 37 1.53 5.96 7.76
CA GLY A 37 1.43 6.33 6.35
C GLY A 37 0.01 6.12 5.82
N VAL A 38 -0.43 7.01 4.93
CA VAL A 38 -1.73 6.94 4.27
C VAL A 38 -1.53 6.42 2.84
N TYR A 39 -2.34 5.42 2.49
CA TYR A 39 -2.27 4.72 1.22
C TYR A 39 -3.65 4.66 0.58
N THR A 40 -3.70 4.79 -0.74
CA THR A 40 -4.94 4.57 -1.50
C THR A 40 -5.30 3.08 -1.46
N LYS A 41 -6.53 2.74 -1.08
CA LYS A 41 -7.02 1.35 -0.98
C LYS A 41 -7.27 0.77 -2.38
N VAL A 42 -6.37 -0.09 -2.87
CA VAL A 42 -6.46 -0.69 -4.22
C VAL A 42 -7.75 -1.49 -4.41
N THR A 43 -8.23 -2.18 -3.37
CA THR A 43 -9.46 -2.98 -3.46
C THR A 43 -10.72 -2.17 -3.73
N ALA A 44 -10.70 -0.85 -3.52
CA ALA A 44 -11.81 0.02 -3.86
C ALA A 44 -11.89 0.37 -5.37
N PHE A 45 -10.87 0.00 -6.15
CA PHE A 45 -10.76 0.35 -7.58
C PHE A 45 -10.66 -0.88 -8.49
N LEU A 46 -10.89 -2.10 -7.97
CA LEU A 46 -10.78 -3.33 -8.78
C LEU A 46 -11.77 -3.37 -9.95
N ASP A 47 -12.95 -2.78 -9.83
CA ASP A 47 -13.92 -2.74 -10.93
C ASP A 47 -13.53 -1.77 -12.04
N PHE A 48 -12.63 -0.82 -11.75
CA PHE A 48 -12.13 0.16 -12.72
C PHE A 48 -10.96 -0.36 -13.55
N ILE A 49 -10.12 -1.23 -12.97
CA ILE A 49 -8.87 -1.73 -13.57
C ILE A 49 -9.02 -3.13 -14.14
#